data_AF-A0A819PKG4-F1
#
_entry.id   AF-A0A819PKG4-F1
#
_cell.length_a   1.000
_cell.length_b   1.000
_cell.length_c   1.000
_cell.angle_alpha   90.00
_cell.angle_beta   90.00
_cell.angle_gamma   90.00
#
_symmetry.space_group_name_H-M   'P 1'
#
loop_
_entity.id
_entity.type
_entity.pdbx_description
1 polymer ?
#
loop_
_entity_poly.entity_id
_entity_poly.type
_entity_poly.pdbx_seq_one_letter_code
_entity_poly.pdbx_strand_id
1 'polypeptide(L)'
;GTVIKSNDSNNYIIERIDLPGIQSNISRNDIFLDSNLCLLECMEAKSFAFIKYPNDSRQCYCPSVILHHLEHDSNTKVRFYDCYIEDLANNQFVIPINKQQFEHYSVLRIEKEKSLINQVIVGLNDKENKFMLGTIKDRVGTGHRYSIEWCDTNESKQNDEHLFGAFTLRNKHRINDYVLAIDDDDTIYKLAKVQSISNDGKNLKVQFINLNTNNDNSLPKEASVPSMTTFVITIEYFNKIIHLLRT
;
A
#
# COMPACT_ATOMS: atom_id res chain seq x y z
N GLY A 1 8.94 0.22 -13.09
CA GLY A 1 10.29 0.22 -12.49
C GLY A 1 11.32 0.26 -13.60
N THR A 2 12.58 0.53 -13.29
CA THR A 2 13.66 0.56 -14.29
C THR A 2 14.56 -0.66 -14.13
N VAL A 3 14.87 -1.34 -15.24
CA VAL A 3 15.87 -2.41 -15.25
C VAL A 3 17.25 -1.78 -15.08
N ILE A 4 17.94 -2.09 -13.98
CA ILE A 4 19.27 -1.54 -13.69
C ILE A 4 20.37 -2.42 -14.29
N LYS A 5 20.25 -3.75 -14.14
CA LYS A 5 21.19 -4.71 -14.71
C LYS A 5 20.58 -6.12 -14.78
N SER A 6 21.10 -6.95 -15.69
CA SER A 6 20.89 -8.40 -15.66
C SER A 6 21.81 -9.02 -14.62
N ASN A 7 21.29 -9.93 -13.79
CA ASN A 7 22.11 -10.69 -12.83
C ASN A 7 22.52 -12.05 -13.39
N ASP A 8 21.58 -12.74 -14.05
CA ASP A 8 21.74 -14.04 -14.72
C ASP A 8 20.93 -14.05 -16.03
N SER A 9 20.92 -15.16 -16.78
CA SER A 9 20.20 -15.29 -18.06
C SER A 9 18.69 -15.06 -17.97
N ASN A 10 18.08 -15.15 -16.79
CA ASN A 10 16.63 -15.04 -16.61
C ASN A 10 16.19 -14.13 -15.45
N ASN A 11 17.10 -13.38 -14.84
CA ASN A 11 16.82 -12.55 -13.66
C ASN A 11 17.40 -11.14 -13.83
N TYR A 12 16.63 -10.14 -13.41
CA TYR A 12 16.96 -8.73 -13.55
C TYR A 12 16.84 -8.01 -12.22
N ILE A 13 17.75 -7.08 -11.98
CA ILE A 13 17.65 -6.13 -10.88
C ILE A 13 16.78 -4.96 -11.32
N ILE A 14 15.62 -4.83 -10.71
CA ILE A 14 14.66 -3.75 -10.98
C ILE A 14 14.70 -2.76 -9.82
N GLU A 15 14.84 -1.48 -10.15
CA GLU A 15 14.65 -0.38 -9.20
C GLU A 15 13.27 0.23 -9.39
N ARG A 16 12.58 0.50 -8.28
CA ARG A 16 11.27 1.15 -8.31
C ARG A 16 11.43 2.65 -8.62
N ILE A 17 10.61 3.15 -9.54
CA ILE A 17 10.62 4.57 -9.94
C ILE A 17 10.10 5.44 -8.78
N ASP A 18 9.05 4.97 -8.12
CA ASP A 18 8.43 5.65 -6.98
C ASP A 18 9.24 5.53 -5.69
N LEU A 19 10.19 4.58 -5.62
CA LEU A 19 11.03 4.32 -4.46
C LEU A 19 12.49 4.08 -4.86
N PRO A 20 13.23 5.13 -5.28
CA PRO A 20 14.59 4.94 -5.76
C PRO A 20 15.51 4.38 -4.66
N GLY A 21 16.51 3.58 -5.03
CA GLY A 21 17.38 2.87 -4.11
C GLY A 21 16.78 1.56 -3.55
N ILE A 22 15.50 1.27 -3.78
CA ILE A 22 14.91 -0.05 -3.49
C ILE A 22 15.02 -0.91 -4.73
N GLN A 23 15.88 -1.92 -4.64
CA GLN A 23 16.16 -2.86 -5.72
C GLN A 23 15.57 -4.23 -5.40
N SER A 24 15.05 -4.91 -6.41
CA SER A 24 14.53 -6.27 -6.29
C SER A 24 15.08 -7.12 -7.42
N ASN A 25 15.44 -8.36 -7.11
CA ASN A 25 15.80 -9.36 -8.10
C ASN A 25 14.52 -10.05 -8.58
N ILE A 26 14.17 -9.87 -9.85
CA ILE A 26 12.89 -10.31 -10.42
C ILE A 26 13.16 -11.18 -11.66
N SER A 27 12.43 -12.29 -11.78
CA SER A 27 12.53 -13.15 -12.97
C SER A 27 11.99 -12.43 -14.20
N ARG A 28 12.55 -12.73 -15.38
CA ARG A 28 12.06 -12.22 -16.67
C ARG A 28 10.55 -12.44 -16.85
N ASN A 29 10.05 -13.57 -16.37
CA ASN A 29 8.66 -13.97 -16.51
C ASN A 29 7.69 -13.10 -15.68
N ASP A 30 8.21 -12.41 -14.66
CA ASP A 30 7.45 -11.52 -13.77
C ASP A 30 7.63 -10.04 -14.14
N ILE A 31 8.26 -9.75 -15.29
CA ILE A 31 8.50 -8.40 -15.79
C ILE A 31 7.60 -8.13 -16.99
N PHE A 32 6.69 -7.18 -16.80
CA PHE A 32 5.81 -6.64 -17.83
C PHE A 32 6.36 -5.30 -18.30
N LEU A 33 6.46 -5.13 -19.62
CA LEU A 33 6.99 -3.90 -20.23
C LEU A 33 5.86 -2.92 -20.47
N ASP A 34 6.18 -1.62 -20.53
CA ASP A 34 5.18 -0.59 -20.86
C ASP A 34 4.58 -0.79 -22.25
N SER A 35 5.33 -1.43 -23.16
CA SER A 35 4.82 -1.83 -24.49
C SER A 35 3.77 -2.93 -24.44
N ASN A 36 3.57 -3.59 -23.29
CA ASN A 36 2.46 -4.52 -23.08
C ASN A 36 1.17 -3.81 -22.65
N LEU A 37 1.20 -2.51 -22.32
CA LEU A 37 0.01 -1.79 -21.90
C LEU A 37 -0.98 -1.64 -23.05
N CYS A 38 -2.26 -1.82 -22.75
CA CYS A 38 -3.37 -1.44 -23.63
C CYS A 38 -4.45 -0.71 -22.83
N LEU A 39 -5.40 -0.10 -23.53
CA LEU A 39 -6.59 0.47 -22.90
C LEU A 39 -7.57 -0.65 -22.53
N LEU A 40 -8.27 -0.48 -21.41
CA LEU A 40 -9.27 -1.42 -20.91
C LEU A 40 -10.38 -1.69 -21.94
N GLU A 41 -10.78 -0.69 -22.72
CA GLU A 41 -11.76 -0.86 -23.82
C GLU A 41 -11.31 -1.79 -24.94
N CYS A 42 -10.00 -2.03 -25.09
CA CYS A 42 -9.47 -2.94 -26.10
C CYS A 42 -9.49 -4.41 -25.64
N MET A 43 -9.85 -4.67 -24.39
CA MET A 43 -9.85 -6.03 -23.82
C MET A 43 -11.17 -6.73 -24.08
N GLU A 44 -11.12 -7.97 -24.58
CA GLU A 44 -12.34 -8.77 -24.79
C GLU A 44 -12.97 -9.23 -23.47
N ALA A 45 -14.28 -9.45 -23.47
CA ALA A 45 -14.95 -10.09 -22.35
C ALA A 45 -14.34 -11.47 -22.04
N LYS A 46 -14.23 -11.80 -20.74
CA LYS A 46 -13.57 -13.01 -20.18
C LYS A 46 -12.05 -13.07 -20.38
N SER A 47 -11.42 -12.03 -20.90
CA SER A 47 -9.97 -11.89 -20.90
C SER A 47 -9.44 -11.58 -19.49
N PHE A 48 -8.12 -11.73 -19.32
CA PHE A 48 -7.44 -11.52 -18.05
C PHE A 48 -6.45 -10.36 -18.18
N ALA A 49 -6.37 -9.56 -17.13
CA ALA A 49 -5.41 -8.47 -17.06
C ALA A 49 -4.98 -8.20 -15.61
N PHE A 50 -3.82 -7.59 -15.46
CA PHE A 50 -3.54 -6.81 -14.27
C PHE A 50 -4.15 -5.42 -14.42
N ILE A 51 -4.96 -5.05 -13.44
CA ILE A 51 -5.70 -3.78 -13.43
C ILE A 51 -5.44 -3.10 -12.09
N LYS A 52 -5.30 -1.77 -12.09
CA LYS A 52 -5.14 -0.99 -10.87
C LYS A 52 -6.35 -1.21 -9.95
N TYR A 53 -6.11 -1.66 -8.73
CA TYR A 53 -7.18 -1.93 -7.77
C TYR A 53 -7.84 -0.61 -7.35
N PRO A 54 -9.18 -0.52 -7.37
CA PRO A 54 -9.90 0.72 -7.06
C PRO A 54 -9.71 1.11 -5.60
N ASN A 55 -9.69 2.42 -5.35
CA ASN A 55 -9.55 3.01 -4.02
C ASN A 55 -8.28 2.62 -3.24
N ASP A 56 -7.30 1.98 -3.88
CA ASP A 56 -6.02 1.64 -3.26
C ASP A 56 -5.01 2.80 -3.44
N SER A 57 -4.69 3.49 -2.34
CA SER A 57 -3.69 4.55 -2.34
C SER A 57 -2.28 4.06 -2.71
N ARG A 58 -2.02 2.75 -2.64
CA ARG A 58 -0.74 2.13 -3.02
C ARG A 58 -0.61 1.90 -4.51
N GLN A 59 -1.65 2.23 -5.30
CA GLN A 59 -1.68 2.11 -6.75
C GLN A 59 -1.27 0.71 -7.27
N CYS A 60 -1.71 -0.33 -6.56
CA CYS A 60 -1.34 -1.70 -6.86
C CYS A 60 -2.14 -2.26 -8.03
N TYR A 61 -1.47 -2.97 -8.93
CA TYR A 61 -2.11 -3.73 -9.99
C TYR A 61 -2.45 -5.15 -9.49
N CYS A 62 -3.67 -5.61 -9.75
CA CYS A 62 -4.19 -6.89 -9.26
C CYS A 62 -4.71 -7.78 -10.40
N PRO A 63 -4.54 -9.11 -10.30
CA PRO A 63 -5.11 -10.04 -11.28
C PRO A 63 -6.62 -9.89 -11.34
N SER A 64 -7.14 -9.78 -12.56
CA SER A 64 -8.54 -9.45 -12.82
C SER A 64 -9.06 -10.13 -14.07
N VAL A 65 -10.39 -10.28 -14.13
CA VAL A 65 -11.14 -10.79 -15.29
C VAL A 65 -12.08 -9.69 -15.78
N ILE A 66 -12.07 -9.45 -17.09
CA ILE A 66 -13.05 -8.57 -17.74
C ILE A 66 -14.38 -9.31 -17.82
N LEU A 67 -15.45 -8.75 -17.26
CA LEU A 67 -16.77 -9.38 -17.34
C LEU A 67 -17.48 -9.00 -18.64
N HIS A 68 -17.65 -7.70 -18.88
CA HIS A 68 -18.22 -7.11 -20.10
C HIS A 68 -18.04 -5.59 -20.11
N HIS A 69 -18.11 -4.99 -21.29
CA HIS A 69 -18.27 -3.54 -21.44
C HIS A 69 -19.74 -3.17 -21.21
N LEU A 70 -19.99 -2.03 -20.58
CA LEU A 70 -21.34 -1.52 -20.39
C LEU A 70 -21.75 -0.76 -21.66
N GLU A 71 -22.85 -1.18 -22.31
CA GLU A 71 -23.23 -0.73 -23.66
C GLU A 71 -23.51 0.78 -23.78
N HIS A 72 -23.71 1.47 -22.65
CA HIS A 72 -24.07 2.89 -22.60
C HIS A 72 -23.21 3.73 -21.64
N ASP A 73 -22.30 3.08 -20.92
CA ASP A 73 -21.37 3.76 -20.02
C ASP A 73 -19.96 3.62 -20.58
N SER A 74 -19.14 4.67 -20.44
CA SER A 74 -17.71 4.62 -20.76
C SER A 74 -16.91 3.78 -19.76
N ASN A 75 -17.52 2.71 -19.23
CA ASN A 75 -17.04 1.86 -18.17
C ASN A 75 -17.09 0.38 -18.58
N THR A 76 -16.18 -0.38 -18.00
CA THR A 76 -16.05 -1.83 -18.16
C THR A 76 -16.19 -2.48 -16.79
N LYS A 77 -17.03 -3.50 -16.72
CA LYS A 77 -17.23 -4.26 -15.49
C LYS A 77 -16.14 -5.29 -15.31
N VAL A 78 -15.44 -5.21 -14.19
CA VAL A 78 -14.26 -6.02 -13.88
C VAL A 78 -14.46 -6.78 -12.58
N ARG A 79 -13.97 -8.03 -12.52
CA ARG A 79 -13.87 -8.80 -11.28
C ARG A 79 -12.42 -9.08 -10.94
N PHE A 80 -12.01 -8.71 -9.75
CA PHE A 80 -10.68 -8.96 -9.20
C PHE A 80 -10.56 -10.40 -8.64
N TYR A 81 -9.32 -10.84 -8.38
CA TYR A 81 -9.02 -12.18 -7.85
C TYR A 81 -9.74 -12.52 -6.53
N ASP A 82 -10.08 -11.50 -5.74
CA ASP A 82 -10.78 -11.59 -4.46
C ASP A 82 -12.30 -11.56 -4.59
N CYS A 83 -12.81 -11.70 -5.82
CA CYS A 83 -14.22 -11.60 -6.19
C CYS A 83 -14.83 -10.21 -6.01
N TYR A 84 -14.06 -9.17 -5.70
CA TYR A 84 -14.54 -7.79 -5.76
C TYR A 84 -14.89 -7.41 -7.21
N ILE A 85 -16.03 -6.74 -7.39
CA ILE A 85 -16.52 -6.31 -8.70
C ILE A 85 -16.64 -4.80 -8.69
N GLU A 86 -16.11 -4.16 -9.73
CA GLU A 86 -16.12 -2.71 -9.92
C GLU A 86 -16.40 -2.36 -11.38
N ASP A 87 -17.06 -1.21 -11.59
CA ASP A 87 -17.22 -0.62 -12.92
C ASP A 87 -16.10 0.43 -13.12
N LEU A 88 -15.14 0.12 -14.00
CA LEU A 88 -13.93 0.93 -14.21
C LEU A 88 -13.99 1.70 -15.51
N ALA A 89 -13.43 2.91 -15.53
CA ALA A 89 -13.36 3.73 -16.74
C ALA A 89 -12.56 3.05 -17.86
N ASN A 90 -13.10 3.08 -19.08
CA ASN A 90 -12.56 2.43 -20.27
C ASN A 90 -11.16 2.92 -20.68
N ASN A 91 -10.82 4.15 -20.30
CA ASN A 91 -9.54 4.79 -20.62
C ASN A 91 -8.40 4.41 -19.66
N GLN A 92 -8.62 3.47 -18.73
CA GLN A 92 -7.55 2.97 -17.88
C GLN A 92 -6.57 2.08 -18.64
N PHE A 93 -5.27 2.26 -18.39
CA PHE A 93 -4.24 1.35 -18.88
C PHE A 93 -4.22 0.06 -18.06
N VAL A 94 -4.12 -1.06 -18.76
CA VAL A 94 -4.06 -2.40 -18.18
C VAL A 94 -2.93 -3.21 -18.80
N ILE A 95 -2.50 -4.26 -18.11
CA ILE A 95 -1.50 -5.20 -18.62
C ILE A 95 -2.21 -6.52 -18.92
N PRO A 96 -2.41 -6.90 -20.20
CA PRO A 96 -2.99 -8.18 -20.56
C PRO A 96 -2.13 -9.34 -20.03
N ILE A 97 -2.79 -10.36 -19.48
CA ILE A 97 -2.15 -11.59 -19.05
C ILE A 97 -2.93 -12.80 -19.56
N ASN A 98 -2.28 -13.97 -19.58
CA ASN A 98 -2.98 -15.21 -19.89
C ASN A 98 -3.62 -15.84 -18.64
N LYS A 99 -4.45 -16.85 -18.86
CA LYS A 99 -5.16 -17.58 -17.78
C LYS A 99 -4.20 -18.17 -16.74
N GLN A 100 -3.09 -18.76 -17.16
CA GLN A 100 -2.13 -19.39 -16.25
C GLN A 100 -1.47 -18.35 -15.33
N GLN A 101 -1.11 -17.18 -15.87
CA GLN A 101 -0.60 -16.06 -15.08
C GLN A 101 -1.67 -15.56 -14.10
N PHE A 102 -2.91 -15.37 -14.56
CA PHE A 102 -4.02 -14.97 -13.67
C PHE A 102 -4.15 -15.93 -12.48
N GLU A 103 -4.20 -17.24 -12.72
CA GLU A 103 -4.32 -18.26 -11.66
C GLU A 103 -3.11 -18.21 -10.71
N HIS A 104 -1.90 -18.18 -11.26
CA HIS A 104 -0.66 -18.14 -10.48
C HIS A 104 -0.60 -16.93 -9.54
N TYR A 105 -0.80 -15.72 -10.07
CA TYR A 105 -0.71 -14.49 -9.26
C TYR A 105 -1.91 -14.32 -8.32
N SER A 106 -3.08 -14.84 -8.67
CA SER A 106 -4.23 -14.88 -7.75
C SER A 106 -3.92 -15.73 -6.53
N VAL A 107 -3.36 -16.93 -6.72
CA VAL A 107 -2.95 -17.82 -5.61
C VAL A 107 -1.89 -17.16 -4.74
N LEU A 108 -0.81 -16.64 -5.35
CA LEU A 108 0.25 -15.95 -4.60
C LEU A 108 -0.30 -14.80 -3.75
N ARG A 109 -1.22 -14.02 -4.30
CA ARG A 109 -1.81 -12.89 -3.60
C ARG A 109 -2.67 -13.35 -2.42
N ILE A 110 -3.53 -14.35 -2.63
CA ILE A 110 -4.37 -14.94 -1.56
C ILE A 110 -3.50 -15.55 -0.45
N GLU A 111 -2.40 -16.22 -0.78
CA GLU A 111 -1.48 -16.78 0.20
C GLU A 111 -0.81 -15.70 1.06
N LYS A 112 -0.40 -14.59 0.43
CA LYS A 112 0.14 -13.44 1.16
C LYS A 112 -0.90 -12.80 2.07
N GLU A 113 -2.13 -12.63 1.61
CA GLU A 113 -3.23 -12.14 2.45
C GLU A 113 -3.48 -13.05 3.64
N LYS A 114 -3.50 -14.37 3.44
CA LYS A 114 -3.64 -15.34 4.55
C LYS A 114 -2.50 -15.25 5.55
N SER A 115 -1.28 -14.96 5.09
CA SER A 115 -0.12 -14.79 5.97
C SER A 115 -0.19 -13.53 6.85
N LEU A 116 -1.10 -12.59 6.55
CA LEU A 116 -1.35 -11.43 7.40
C LEU A 116 -2.13 -11.78 8.67
N ILE A 117 -2.87 -12.88 8.68
CA ILE A 117 -3.65 -13.28 9.85
C ILE A 117 -2.70 -13.57 11.02
N ASN A 118 -3.07 -13.10 12.21
CA ASN A 118 -2.31 -13.09 13.45
C ASN A 118 -1.03 -12.23 13.43
N GLN A 119 -0.82 -11.40 12.39
CA GLN A 119 0.29 -10.44 12.40
C GLN A 119 -0.07 -9.21 13.22
N VAL A 120 0.94 -8.70 13.94
CA VAL A 120 0.88 -7.40 14.60
C VAL A 120 1.08 -6.30 13.56
N ILE A 121 0.21 -5.31 13.62
CA ILE A 121 0.19 -4.15 12.74
C ILE A 121 0.08 -2.86 13.55
N VAL A 122 0.40 -1.75 12.90
CA VAL A 122 -0.03 -0.40 13.23
C VAL A 122 -1.15 -0.05 12.26
N GLY A 123 -2.31 0.32 12.77
CA GLY A 123 -3.48 0.61 11.95
C GLY A 123 -4.17 1.89 12.39
N LEU A 124 -4.87 2.58 11.48
CA LEU A 124 -5.77 3.67 11.85
C LEU A 124 -7.01 3.08 12.53
N ASN A 125 -7.21 3.39 13.80
CA ASN A 125 -8.44 3.05 14.52
C ASN A 125 -9.46 4.18 14.30
N ASP A 126 -10.49 3.92 13.50
CA ASP A 126 -11.50 4.92 13.12
C ASP A 126 -12.34 5.43 14.32
N LYS A 127 -12.44 4.66 15.41
CA LYS A 127 -13.20 5.08 16.60
C LYS A 127 -12.42 6.12 17.40
N GLU A 128 -11.10 5.96 17.48
CA GLU A 128 -10.23 6.87 18.22
C GLU A 128 -9.58 7.95 17.33
N ASN A 129 -9.63 7.80 16.00
CA ASN A 129 -8.88 8.59 15.03
C ASN A 129 -7.38 8.62 15.35
N LYS A 130 -6.80 7.45 15.66
CA LYS A 130 -5.38 7.31 16.03
C LYS A 130 -4.77 6.09 15.36
N PHE A 131 -3.47 6.17 15.06
CA PHE A 131 -2.73 4.98 14.66
C PHE A 131 -2.30 4.19 15.90
N MET A 132 -2.78 2.96 16.02
CA MET A 132 -2.57 2.11 17.20
C MET A 132 -2.05 0.74 16.79
N LEU A 133 -1.41 0.06 17.74
CA LEU A 133 -1.07 -1.34 17.57
C LEU A 133 -2.33 -2.21 17.60
N GLY A 134 -2.35 -3.22 16.74
CA GLY A 134 -3.41 -4.22 16.68
C GLY A 134 -2.93 -5.52 16.08
N THR A 135 -3.77 -6.55 16.15
CA THR A 135 -3.55 -7.86 15.57
C THR A 135 -4.64 -8.17 14.56
N ILE A 136 -4.26 -8.56 13.35
CA ILE A 136 -5.23 -9.00 12.34
C ILE A 136 -5.79 -10.36 12.78
N LYS A 137 -7.10 -10.45 13.00
CA LYS A 137 -7.77 -11.69 13.43
C LYS A 137 -8.35 -12.50 12.28
N ASP A 138 -8.97 -11.82 11.34
CA ASP A 138 -9.58 -12.49 10.19
C ASP A 138 -9.73 -11.53 9.02
N ARG A 139 -9.95 -12.10 7.83
CA ARG A 139 -10.40 -11.38 6.65
C ARG A 139 -11.92 -11.24 6.71
N VAL A 140 -12.45 -10.08 6.31
CA VAL A 140 -13.89 -9.81 6.35
C VAL A 140 -14.43 -9.65 4.93
N GLY A 141 -15.22 -10.62 4.48
CA GLY A 141 -15.94 -10.56 3.20
C GLY A 141 -15.02 -10.54 1.97
N THR A 142 -15.51 -9.92 0.89
CA THR A 142 -14.75 -9.64 -0.34
C THR A 142 -14.01 -8.31 -0.21
N GLY A 143 -12.89 -8.15 -0.91
CA GLY A 143 -12.04 -6.97 -0.79
C GLY A 143 -10.88 -7.16 0.19
N HIS A 144 -10.07 -6.10 0.35
CA HIS A 144 -8.94 -6.07 1.28
C HIS A 144 -9.34 -5.51 2.66
N ARG A 145 -10.30 -6.16 3.33
CA ARG A 145 -10.81 -5.76 4.65
C ARG A 145 -10.51 -6.81 5.71
N TYR A 146 -10.13 -6.35 6.90
CA TYR A 146 -9.66 -7.20 7.98
C TYR A 146 -10.31 -6.82 9.31
N SER A 147 -10.58 -7.82 10.15
CA SER A 147 -10.93 -7.60 11.56
C SER A 147 -9.66 -7.44 12.37
N ILE A 148 -9.58 -6.37 13.14
CA ILE A 148 -8.42 -6.01 13.96
C ILE A 148 -8.83 -6.03 15.41
N GLU A 149 -8.11 -6.79 16.23
CA GLU A 149 -8.12 -6.65 17.69
C GLU A 149 -7.04 -5.64 18.07
N TRP A 150 -7.45 -4.50 18.62
CA TRP A 150 -6.56 -3.42 19.02
C TRP A 150 -5.91 -3.72 20.38
N CYS A 151 -4.84 -2.99 20.70
CA CYS A 151 -4.13 -3.15 21.98
C CYS A 151 -4.99 -2.84 23.23
N ASP A 152 -6.09 -2.12 23.07
CA ASP A 152 -7.09 -1.83 24.11
C ASP A 152 -8.19 -2.90 24.20
N THR A 153 -8.04 -4.03 23.50
CA THR A 153 -8.98 -5.16 23.38
C THR A 153 -10.27 -4.89 22.60
N ASN A 154 -10.46 -3.67 22.07
CA ASN A 154 -11.58 -3.40 21.17
C ASN A 154 -11.33 -4.03 19.79
N GLU A 155 -12.40 -4.39 19.10
CA GLU A 155 -12.33 -4.87 17.72
C GLU A 155 -12.92 -3.85 16.74
N SER A 156 -12.31 -3.73 15.57
CA SER A 156 -12.90 -2.99 14.46
C SER A 156 -12.51 -3.57 13.10
N LYS A 157 -13.21 -3.16 12.04
CA LYS A 157 -12.89 -3.57 10.68
C LYS A 157 -12.08 -2.47 10.01
N GLN A 158 -10.97 -2.84 9.39
CA GLN A 158 -10.08 -1.91 8.70
C GLN A 158 -9.77 -2.32 7.27
N ASN A 159 -9.60 -1.32 6.41
CA ASN A 159 -9.04 -1.51 5.08
C ASN A 159 -7.52 -1.67 5.18
N ASP A 160 -6.94 -2.50 4.33
CA ASP A 160 -5.50 -2.78 4.35
C ASP A 160 -4.61 -1.58 3.98
N GLU A 161 -5.16 -0.57 3.30
CA GLU A 161 -4.47 0.70 3.02
C GLU A 161 -4.06 1.44 4.30
N HIS A 162 -4.73 1.16 5.42
CA HIS A 162 -4.44 1.75 6.73
C HIS A 162 -3.57 0.87 7.61
N LEU A 163 -3.14 -0.31 7.15
CA LEU A 163 -2.41 -1.29 7.95
C LEU A 163 -0.92 -1.29 7.59
N PHE A 164 -0.08 -1.10 8.61
CA PHE A 164 1.38 -1.08 8.51
C PHE A 164 1.98 -2.18 9.37
N GLY A 165 2.87 -3.02 8.86
CA GLY A 165 3.41 -4.15 9.62
C GLY A 165 4.53 -4.91 8.90
N ALA A 166 4.61 -6.21 9.17
CA ALA A 166 5.70 -7.07 8.69
C ALA A 166 5.85 -7.10 7.15
N PHE A 167 4.75 -6.95 6.43
CA PHE A 167 4.73 -6.96 4.96
C PHE A 167 4.62 -5.57 4.34
N THR A 168 4.62 -4.52 5.16
CA THR A 168 4.76 -3.15 4.64
C THR A 168 6.16 -3.02 4.08
N LEU A 169 6.25 -2.50 2.86
CA LEU A 169 7.52 -2.30 2.20
C LEU A 169 8.38 -1.35 3.05
N ARG A 170 9.51 -1.84 3.54
CA ARG A 170 10.46 -1.03 4.30
C ARG A 170 11.29 -0.22 3.32
N ASN A 171 11.06 1.08 3.30
CA ASN A 171 11.79 2.01 2.47
C ASN A 171 13.02 2.53 3.21
N LYS A 172 14.09 2.79 2.45
CA LYS A 172 15.21 3.56 2.96
C LYS A 172 14.71 4.99 3.17
N HIS A 173 14.68 5.43 4.41
CA HIS A 173 14.28 6.79 4.78
C HIS A 173 15.14 7.84 4.09
N ARG A 174 14.53 8.97 3.76
CA ARG A 174 15.17 10.17 3.22
C ARG A 174 14.74 11.38 4.02
N ILE A 175 15.59 12.40 3.99
CA ILE A 175 15.22 13.72 4.52
C ILE A 175 14.00 14.21 3.76
N ASN A 176 13.03 14.75 4.48
CA ASN A 176 11.71 15.18 4.04
C ASN A 176 10.66 14.10 3.77
N ASP A 177 10.96 12.81 3.98
CA ASP A 177 9.93 11.77 3.90
C ASP A 177 8.86 11.99 4.99
N TYR A 178 7.61 11.65 4.65
CA TYR A 178 6.52 11.56 5.61
C TYR A 178 6.48 10.15 6.19
N VAL A 179 6.29 10.05 7.50
CA VAL A 179 6.35 8.79 8.22
C VAL A 179 5.28 8.69 9.29
N LEU A 180 4.94 7.47 9.66
CA LEU A 180 4.33 7.13 10.95
C LEU A 180 5.45 6.74 11.91
N ALA A 181 5.57 7.46 13.01
CA ALA A 181 6.56 7.23 14.04
C ALA A 181 5.91 7.21 15.43
N ILE A 182 6.57 6.55 16.36
CA ILE A 182 6.17 6.49 17.77
C ILE A 182 7.25 7.17 18.61
N ASP A 183 6.82 7.90 19.63
CA ASP A 183 7.70 8.47 20.63
C ASP A 183 7.90 7.45 21.76
N ASP A 184 9.05 7.44 22.43
CA ASP A 184 9.52 6.33 23.28
C ASP A 184 8.55 5.93 24.43
N ASP A 185 7.57 6.78 24.75
CA ASP A 185 6.58 6.58 25.82
C ASP A 185 5.13 6.35 25.33
N ASP A 186 4.89 6.27 24.02
CA ASP A 186 3.53 6.21 23.48
C ASP A 186 3.19 4.82 22.92
N THR A 187 1.91 4.44 22.92
CA THR A 187 1.38 3.29 22.15
C THR A 187 0.73 3.75 20.84
N ILE A 188 0.70 5.08 20.63
CA ILE A 188 0.06 5.75 19.52
C ILE A 188 1.12 6.24 18.55
N TYR A 189 0.99 5.81 17.30
CA TYR A 189 1.79 6.30 16.18
C TYR A 189 1.24 7.64 15.69
N LYS A 190 2.14 8.55 15.34
CA LYS A 190 1.82 9.90 14.91
C LYS A 190 2.46 10.16 13.56
N LEU A 191 1.80 11.00 12.77
CA LEU A 191 2.38 11.53 11.53
C LEU A 191 3.58 12.40 11.87
N ALA A 192 4.68 12.20 11.15
CA ALA A 192 5.89 12.97 11.31
C ALA A 192 6.59 13.18 9.96
N LYS A 193 7.56 14.10 9.95
CA LYS A 193 8.44 14.36 8.81
C LYS A 193 9.89 14.14 9.22
N VAL A 194 10.64 13.41 8.39
CA VAL A 194 12.08 13.15 8.63
C VAL A 194 12.88 14.44 8.41
N GLN A 195 13.61 14.86 9.43
CA GLN A 195 14.48 16.05 9.41
C GLN A 195 15.94 15.68 9.16
N SER A 196 16.41 14.62 9.80
CA SER A 196 17.76 14.09 9.58
C SER A 196 17.82 12.60 9.86
N ILE A 197 18.88 11.97 9.36
CA ILE A 197 19.15 10.54 9.48
C ILE A 197 20.53 10.39 10.07
N SER A 198 20.70 9.51 11.07
CA SER A 198 22.00 9.22 11.65
C SER A 198 22.96 8.63 10.60
N ASN A 199 24.26 8.78 10.82
CA ASN A 199 25.27 8.27 9.89
C ASN A 199 25.18 6.75 9.66
N ASP A 200 24.71 6.00 10.66
CA ASP A 200 24.48 4.56 10.58
C ASP A 200 23.08 4.16 10.06
N GLY A 201 22.20 5.15 9.79
CA GLY A 201 20.84 4.95 9.30
C GLY A 201 19.88 4.30 10.30
N LYS A 202 20.29 4.07 11.55
CA LYS A 202 19.48 3.37 12.55
C LYS A 202 18.49 4.27 13.27
N ASN A 203 18.78 5.57 13.33
CA ASN A 203 17.95 6.55 14.02
C ASN A 203 17.58 7.69 13.09
N LEU A 204 16.37 8.19 13.25
CA LEU A 204 15.81 9.30 12.50
C LEU A 204 15.51 10.43 13.48
N LYS A 205 15.90 11.64 13.13
CA LYS A 205 15.33 12.82 13.77
C LYS A 205 14.05 13.17 13.01
N VAL A 206 12.91 13.10 13.68
CA VAL A 206 11.60 13.38 13.10
C VAL A 206 10.96 14.58 13.78
N GLN A 207 10.13 15.28 13.03
CA GLN A 207 9.27 16.35 13.51
C GLN A 207 7.82 15.90 13.42
N PHE A 208 7.15 15.74 14.56
CA PHE A 208 5.75 15.34 14.58
C PHE A 208 4.85 16.44 14.04
N ILE A 209 3.86 16.05 13.23
CA ILE A 209 2.90 16.96 12.64
C ILE A 209 1.85 17.31 13.70
N ASN A 210 1.68 18.60 13.97
CA ASN A 210 0.60 19.06 14.85
C ASN A 210 -0.74 18.99 14.10
N LEU A 211 -1.66 18.18 14.62
CA LEU A 211 -3.00 18.01 14.06
C LEU A 211 -4.01 18.98 14.67
N ASN A 212 -3.67 19.67 15.76
CA ASN A 212 -4.53 20.68 16.38
C ASN A 212 -4.55 21.95 15.52
N THR A 213 -5.75 22.37 15.13
CA THR A 213 -6.03 23.61 14.40
C THR A 213 -6.17 24.82 15.33
N ASN A 214 -6.31 24.61 16.64
CA ASN A 214 -6.53 25.66 17.63
C ASN A 214 -5.21 26.24 18.11
N ASN A 215 -4.63 27.22 17.39
CA ASN A 215 -3.64 28.23 17.84
C ASN A 215 -2.64 27.82 18.94
N ASP A 216 -2.22 26.56 18.99
CA ASP A 216 -1.24 26.11 19.93
C ASP A 216 0.11 26.40 19.26
N ASN A 217 0.70 27.53 19.63
CA ASN A 217 2.03 27.96 19.19
C ASN A 217 3.16 27.06 19.72
N SER A 218 2.82 25.85 20.19
CA SER A 218 3.80 24.84 20.56
C SER A 218 4.59 24.46 19.31
N LEU A 219 5.91 24.68 19.38
CA LEU A 219 6.83 24.24 18.34
C LEU A 219 6.60 22.75 18.08
N PRO A 220 6.60 22.30 16.81
CA PRO A 220 6.40 20.89 16.51
C PRO A 220 7.42 20.05 17.28
N LYS A 221 6.93 19.05 18.03
CA LYS A 221 7.79 18.19 18.85
C LYS A 221 8.74 17.44 17.93
N GLU A 222 10.04 17.57 18.19
CA GLU A 222 11.07 16.76 17.55
C GLU A 222 11.43 15.58 18.45
N ALA A 223 11.70 14.43 17.84
CA ALA A 223 12.15 13.23 18.55
C ALA A 223 13.20 12.48 17.73
N SER A 224 14.04 11.69 18.42
CA SER A 224 14.91 10.71 17.78
C SER A 224 14.24 9.36 17.87
N VAL A 225 13.88 8.77 16.74
CA VAL A 225 13.14 7.50 16.69
C VAL A 225 13.93 6.42 15.93
N PRO A 226 13.81 5.13 16.30
CA PRO A 226 14.42 4.06 15.54
C PRO A 226 13.84 3.97 14.12
N SER A 227 14.69 3.83 13.11
CA SER A 227 14.25 3.70 11.72
C SER A 227 13.46 2.42 11.47
N MET A 228 13.70 1.39 12.27
CA MET A 228 13.06 0.07 12.17
C MET A 228 11.63 0.03 12.69
N THR A 229 11.22 0.99 13.53
CA THR A 229 9.86 1.12 14.05
C THR A 229 9.06 2.20 13.33
N THR A 230 9.63 2.81 12.29
CA THR A 230 9.03 3.91 11.53
C THR A 230 8.54 3.42 10.17
N PHE A 231 7.35 3.85 9.75
CA PHE A 231 6.77 3.48 8.45
C PHE A 231 6.72 4.68 7.51
N VAL A 232 7.37 4.59 6.36
CA VAL A 232 7.27 5.62 5.31
C VAL A 232 5.89 5.57 4.66
N ILE A 233 5.28 6.73 4.51
CA ILE A 233 3.98 6.91 3.84
C ILE A 233 4.13 7.86 2.65
N THR A 234 3.30 7.67 1.62
CA THR A 234 3.33 8.55 0.45
C THR A 234 2.70 9.90 0.76
N ILE A 235 3.01 10.92 -0.05
CA ILE A 235 2.42 12.25 0.08
C ILE A 235 0.92 12.23 -0.15
N GLU A 236 0.43 11.40 -1.08
CA GLU A 236 -1.00 11.23 -1.35
C GLU A 236 -1.73 10.64 -0.13
N TYR A 237 -1.17 9.60 0.48
CA TYR A 237 -1.73 9.01 1.69
C TYR A 237 -1.68 10.00 2.86
N PHE A 238 -0.56 10.70 3.04
CA PHE A 238 -0.43 11.75 4.05
C PHE A 238 -1.52 12.82 3.92
N ASN A 239 -1.74 13.33 2.70
CA ASN A 239 -2.78 14.33 2.44
C ASN A 239 -4.20 13.80 2.66
N LYS A 240 -4.47 12.53 2.32
CA LYS A 240 -5.75 11.87 2.61
C LYS A 240 -5.99 11.78 4.12
N ILE A 241 -5.01 11.30 4.88
CA ILE A 241 -5.14 11.08 6.32
C ILE A 241 -5.19 12.39 7.11
N ILE A 242 -4.39 13.40 6.74
CA ILE A 242 -4.38 14.66 7.50
C ILE A 242 -5.74 15.37 7.43
N HIS A 243 -6.50 15.19 6.35
CA HIS A 243 -7.87 15.67 6.27
C HIS A 243 -8.80 14.89 7.20
N LEU A 244 -8.71 13.56 7.20
CA LEU A 244 -9.52 12.71 8.08
C LEU A 244 -9.26 12.95 9.57
N LEU A 245 -8.00 13.18 9.97
CA LEU A 245 -7.63 13.40 11.36
C LEU A 245 -7.92 14.82 11.88
N ARG A 246 -8.24 15.77 10.99
CA ARG A 246 -8.58 17.15 11.35
C ARG A 246 -10.08 17.41 11.46
N THR A 247 -10.90 16.50 10.94
CA THR A 247 -12.36 16.52 11.01
C THR A 247 -12.86 15.79 12.24
#